data_AF-A0A7V3RMD0-F1
#
_entry.id   AF-A0A7V3RMD0-F1
#
_cell.length_a   1.000
_cell.length_b   1.000
_cell.length_c   1.000
_cell.angle_alpha   90.00
_cell.angle_beta   90.00
_cell.angle_gamma   90.00
#
_symmetry.space_group_name_H-M   'P 1'
#
loop_
_entity.id
_entity.type
_entity.pdbx_description
1 polymer ?
#
loop_
_entity_poly.entity_id
_entity_poly.type
_entity_poly.pdbx_seq_one_letter_code
_entity_poly.pdbx_strand_id
1 'polypeptide(L)'
;MSIFGKILAVLNVFAVLGVLVLMGMNYVKRQNWEYAVFRQDLMINGLPLDNTETDPLQQPIVDKIGPKTRQELFQQTSPTTPVATQKEELDRVQSALRDQYQKAGDKKKQIRELARILTPMADTSEQRRRLIAYQDHLRDDNTFAALKKRLLDAHTAATAPQPGQGRAKSYEERFGDALAVTFRDPPGPFAEAFLAVMKANPKETFETALEKALDHQQTQLQGQFDQMFRDAWSGGEGAQPGGAAQQKRTIARLLFNMVEVTGSGAQPDLSDPAYKRFFIVVGVKAAVEAVNDQAAILQALAFETQAERLRERNLFALEHRKAVDLVLEKKAEVDQHAYLLALKKKEREAHATALARRRQDV
;
A
#
# COMPACT_ATOMS: atom_id res chain seq x y z
N MET A 1 0.69 34.26 83.93
CA MET A 1 1.48 33.45 82.97
C MET A 1 2.91 33.95 82.94
N SER A 2 3.88 33.07 83.20
CA SER A 2 5.31 33.38 83.06
C SER A 2 5.64 33.78 81.61
N ILE A 3 6.55 34.75 81.44
CA ILE A 3 7.10 35.16 80.13
C ILE A 3 7.62 33.94 79.35
N PHE A 4 8.23 32.99 80.06
CA PHE A 4 8.72 31.73 79.49
C PHE A 4 7.61 30.88 78.87
N GLY A 5 6.43 30.81 79.51
CA GLY A 5 5.29 30.06 78.98
C GLY A 5 4.73 30.68 77.69
N LYS A 6 4.75 32.01 77.55
CA LYS A 6 4.35 32.70 76.31
C LYS A 6 5.33 32.42 75.17
N ILE A 7 6.64 32.43 75.45
CA ILE A 7 7.67 32.10 74.45
C ILE A 7 7.52 30.67 73.96
N LEU A 8 7.30 29.71 74.87
CA LEU A 8 7.05 28.30 74.49
C LEU A 8 5.78 28.13 73.64
N ALA A 9 4.70 28.85 73.97
CA ALA A 9 3.48 28.81 73.16
C ALA A 9 3.72 29.29 71.72
N VAL A 10 4.48 30.38 71.55
CA VAL A 10 4.84 30.91 70.23
C VAL A 10 5.72 29.91 69.45
N LEU A 11 6.71 29.31 70.12
CA LEU A 11 7.57 28.29 69.50
C LEU A 11 6.78 27.05 69.04
N ASN A 12 5.79 26.60 69.83
CA ASN A 12 4.92 25.49 69.43
C ASN A 12 4.07 25.82 68.20
N VAL A 13 3.54 27.05 68.09
CA VAL A 13 2.80 27.48 66.89
C VAL A 13 3.71 27.48 65.66
N PHE A 14 4.94 28.00 65.79
CA PHE A 14 5.93 27.93 64.70
C PHE A 14 6.32 26.50 64.33
N ALA A 15 6.45 25.60 65.31
CA ALA A 15 6.74 24.19 65.05
C ALA A 15 5.60 23.53 64.26
N VAL A 16 4.34 23.76 64.64
CA VAL A 16 3.16 23.23 63.91
C VAL A 16 3.10 23.78 62.48
N LEU A 17 3.31 25.09 62.30
CA LEU A 17 3.36 25.70 60.97
C LEU A 17 4.51 25.12 60.12
N GLY A 18 5.68 24.92 60.72
CA GLY A 18 6.81 24.28 60.07
C GLY A 18 6.50 22.86 59.60
N VAL A 19 5.83 22.05 60.43
CA VAL A 19 5.40 20.69 60.07
C VAL A 19 4.37 20.73 58.93
N LEU A 20 3.39 21.63 58.97
CA LEU A 20 2.39 21.76 57.89
C LEU A 20 3.04 22.15 56.55
N VAL A 21 4.00 23.07 56.56
CA VAL A 21 4.76 23.44 55.35
C VAL A 21 5.56 22.25 54.83
N LEU A 22 6.26 21.51 55.70
CA LEU A 22 7.01 20.31 55.31
C LEU A 22 6.09 19.21 54.77
N MET A 23 4.92 18.99 55.37
CA MET A 23 3.91 18.07 54.88
C MET A 23 3.40 18.49 53.50
N GLY A 24 3.11 19.78 53.29
CA GLY A 24 2.72 20.32 51.99
C GLY A 24 3.81 20.13 50.92
N MET A 25 5.06 20.43 51.25
CA MET A 25 6.20 20.21 50.34
C MET A 25 6.40 18.73 49.99
N ASN A 26 6.26 17.83 50.97
CA ASN A 26 6.35 16.39 50.76
C ASN A 26 5.21 15.88 49.87
N TYR A 27 3.98 16.36 50.10
CA TYR A 27 2.82 16.03 49.28
C TYR A 27 3.00 16.44 47.82
N VAL A 28 3.42 17.69 47.57
CA VAL A 28 3.71 18.20 46.22
C VAL A 28 4.81 17.37 45.54
N LYS A 29 5.88 17.01 46.26
CA LYS A 29 6.94 16.14 45.71
C LYS A 29 6.42 14.76 45.33
N ARG A 30 5.57 14.15 46.16
CA ARG A 30 4.95 12.85 45.87
C ARG A 30 4.05 12.91 44.64
N GLN A 31 3.22 13.94 44.53
CA GLN A 31 2.38 14.16 43.34
C GLN A 31 3.21 14.33 42.07
N ASN A 32 4.32 15.07 42.13
CA ASN A 32 5.21 15.24 40.98
C ASN A 32 5.88 13.92 40.56
N TRP A 33 6.27 13.08 41.52
CA TRP A 33 6.84 11.76 41.25
C TRP A 33 5.81 10.81 40.65
N GLU A 34 4.61 10.76 41.22
CA GLU A 34 3.49 9.97 40.69
C GLU A 34 3.17 10.38 39.25
N TYR A 35 3.10 11.69 38.98
CA TYR A 35 2.89 12.21 37.63
C TYR A 35 4.02 11.85 36.67
N ALA A 36 5.28 11.93 37.10
CA ALA A 36 6.43 11.55 36.27
C ALA A 36 6.43 10.05 35.95
N VAL A 37 6.14 9.19 36.93
CA VAL A 37 5.99 7.75 36.74
C VAL A 37 4.84 7.45 35.79
N PHE A 38 3.68 8.10 35.97
CA PHE A 38 2.53 7.96 35.09
C PHE A 38 2.83 8.35 33.64
N ARG A 39 3.51 9.48 33.43
CA ARG A 39 3.93 9.90 32.08
C ARG A 39 4.90 8.90 31.44
N GLN A 40 5.84 8.38 32.22
CA GLN A 40 6.77 7.37 31.73
C GLN A 40 6.04 6.08 31.35
N ASP A 41 5.04 5.68 32.14
CA ASP A 41 4.21 4.51 31.85
C ASP A 41 3.41 4.69 30.55
N LEU A 42 2.82 5.88 30.33
CA LEU A 42 2.17 6.23 29.06
C LEU A 42 3.16 6.24 27.89
N MET A 43 4.40 6.68 28.07
CA MET A 43 5.40 6.62 26.99
C MET A 43 5.77 5.18 26.63
N ILE A 44 5.78 4.25 27.59
CA ILE A 44 6.12 2.85 27.36
C ILE A 44 4.94 2.11 26.73
N ASN A 45 3.75 2.25 27.33
CA ASN A 45 2.55 1.46 27.01
C ASN A 45 1.60 2.13 26.01
N GLY A 46 1.80 3.42 25.75
CA GLY A 46 0.93 4.25 24.92
C GLY A 46 -0.26 4.80 25.69
N LEU A 47 -1.11 5.52 24.96
CA LEU A 47 -2.43 5.91 25.44
C LEU A 47 -3.31 4.67 25.69
N PRO A 48 -4.32 4.78 26.55
CA PRO A 48 -5.31 3.73 26.69
C PRO A 48 -6.02 3.47 25.36
N LEU A 49 -6.42 2.23 25.13
CA LEU A 49 -7.12 1.79 23.94
C LEU A 49 -8.42 2.56 23.76
N ASP A 50 -9.20 2.67 24.83
CA ASP A 50 -10.45 3.42 24.91
C ASP A 50 -10.72 3.93 26.34
N ASN A 51 -11.89 4.52 26.54
CA ASN A 51 -12.29 5.12 27.83
C ASN A 51 -12.57 4.09 28.93
N THR A 52 -12.57 2.79 28.61
CA THR A 52 -12.87 1.70 29.54
C THR A 52 -11.62 0.98 30.04
N GLU A 53 -10.45 1.24 29.45
CA GLU A 53 -9.20 0.66 29.92
C GLU A 53 -8.86 1.19 31.31
N THR A 54 -8.72 0.27 32.27
CA THR A 54 -8.44 0.56 33.66
C THR A 54 -7.01 0.20 34.03
N ASP A 55 -6.48 0.90 35.02
CA ASP A 55 -5.18 0.62 35.62
C ASP A 55 -5.26 -0.56 36.62
N PRO A 56 -4.14 -0.95 37.27
CA PRO A 56 -4.16 -2.02 38.29
C PRO A 56 -5.06 -1.74 39.50
N LEU A 57 -5.51 -0.50 39.70
CA LEU A 57 -6.43 -0.09 40.76
C LEU A 57 -7.89 -0.02 40.27
N GLN A 58 -8.18 -0.53 39.07
CA GLN A 58 -9.49 -0.48 38.41
C GLN A 58 -9.99 0.95 38.14
N GLN A 59 -9.09 1.94 38.08
CA GLN A 59 -9.43 3.31 37.73
C GLN A 59 -9.26 3.51 36.22
N PRO A 60 -10.21 4.16 35.51
CA PRO A 60 -10.03 4.48 34.11
C PRO A 60 -8.76 5.30 33.89
N ILE A 61 -7.87 4.81 33.02
CA ILE A 61 -6.60 5.50 32.73
C ILE A 61 -6.88 6.88 32.13
N VAL A 62 -7.94 7.00 31.32
CA VAL A 62 -8.34 8.25 30.65
C VAL A 62 -8.59 9.40 31.64
N ASP A 63 -9.13 9.11 32.83
CA ASP A 63 -9.43 10.11 33.85
C ASP A 63 -8.15 10.73 34.45
N LYS A 64 -7.03 10.00 34.39
CA LYS A 64 -5.70 10.48 34.81
C LYS A 64 -5.04 11.34 33.72
N ILE A 65 -5.48 11.23 32.46
CA ILE A 65 -4.96 12.01 31.33
C ILE A 65 -5.74 13.33 31.19
N GLY A 66 -5.57 14.22 32.18
CA GLY A 66 -6.20 15.53 32.18
C GLY A 66 -5.82 16.41 30.97
N PRO A 67 -6.54 17.53 30.72
CA PRO A 67 -6.27 18.43 29.60
C PRO A 67 -4.83 18.94 29.54
N LYS A 68 -4.23 19.25 30.70
CA LYS A 68 -2.83 19.68 30.81
C LYS A 68 -1.87 18.58 30.38
N THR A 69 -2.07 17.34 30.85
CA THR A 69 -1.27 16.18 30.45
C THR A 69 -1.33 15.95 28.94
N ARG A 70 -2.54 16.01 28.36
CA ARG A 70 -2.72 15.89 26.90
C ARG A 70 -1.97 16.98 26.14
N GLN A 71 -2.08 18.23 26.59
CA GLN A 71 -1.37 19.34 25.96
C GLN A 71 0.15 19.17 26.03
N GLU A 72 0.68 18.75 27.19
CA GLU A 72 2.11 18.49 27.38
C GLU A 72 2.62 17.35 26.50
N LEU A 73 1.84 16.27 26.33
CA LEU A 73 2.20 15.14 25.47
C LEU A 73 2.27 15.57 23.99
N PHE A 74 1.26 16.28 23.50
CA PHE A 74 1.12 16.59 22.07
C PHE A 74 1.76 17.92 21.62
N GLN A 75 2.41 18.68 22.52
CA GLN A 75 2.98 20.00 22.22
C GLN A 75 3.98 20.00 21.06
N GLN A 76 4.72 18.91 20.88
CA GLN A 76 5.76 18.76 19.85
C GLN A 76 5.36 17.80 18.72
N THR A 77 4.06 17.60 18.51
CA THR A 77 3.53 16.65 17.52
C THR A 77 2.83 17.36 16.37
N SER A 78 2.69 16.66 15.24
CA SER A 78 1.88 17.11 14.11
C SER A 78 0.82 16.05 13.77
N PRO A 79 -0.48 16.40 13.72
CA PRO A 79 -1.06 17.67 14.17
C PRO A 79 -0.98 17.83 15.70
N THR A 80 -1.11 19.07 16.19
CA THR A 80 -1.07 19.38 17.63
C THR A 80 -2.38 19.03 18.38
N THR A 81 -3.41 18.57 17.67
CA THR A 81 -4.71 18.22 18.26
C THR A 81 -4.55 17.05 19.24
N PRO A 82 -4.75 17.27 20.55
CA PRO A 82 -4.58 16.22 21.53
C PRO A 82 -5.69 15.18 21.44
N VAL A 83 -5.35 13.91 21.68
CA VAL A 83 -6.29 12.79 21.83
C VAL A 83 -6.06 12.12 23.18
N ALA A 84 -7.08 11.47 23.72
CA ALA A 84 -7.03 10.79 25.01
C ALA A 84 -6.83 9.28 24.88
N THR A 85 -7.22 8.70 23.73
CA THR A 85 -7.19 7.24 23.50
C THR A 85 -6.61 6.89 22.13
N GLN A 86 -6.22 5.62 21.96
CA GLN A 86 -5.77 5.11 20.66
C GLN A 86 -6.91 5.06 19.63
N LYS A 87 -8.16 4.75 20.05
CA LYS A 87 -9.33 4.78 19.15
C LYS A 87 -9.62 6.20 18.64
N GLU A 88 -9.52 7.21 19.48
CA GLU A 88 -9.65 8.61 19.03
C GLU A 88 -8.59 9.00 18.00
N GLU A 89 -7.35 8.51 18.15
CA GLU A 89 -6.33 8.73 17.12
C GLU A 89 -6.68 8.02 15.81
N LEU A 90 -7.16 6.79 15.91
CA LEU A 90 -7.57 5.99 14.76
C LEU A 90 -8.70 6.69 13.98
N ASP A 91 -9.72 7.17 14.68
CA ASP A 91 -10.81 7.98 14.10
C ASP A 91 -10.26 9.22 13.39
N ARG A 92 -9.37 9.97 14.06
CA ARG A 92 -8.74 11.17 13.51
C ARG A 92 -7.99 10.88 12.21
N VAL A 93 -7.18 9.82 12.19
CA VAL A 93 -6.41 9.41 11.00
C VAL A 93 -7.34 8.94 9.89
N GLN A 94 -8.37 8.15 10.20
CA GLN A 94 -9.37 7.73 9.22
C GLN A 94 -10.06 8.93 8.57
N SER A 95 -10.55 9.88 9.37
CA SER A 95 -11.19 11.09 8.88
C SER A 95 -10.25 11.93 8.02
N ALA A 96 -9.01 12.13 8.45
CA ALA A 96 -8.03 12.91 7.69
C ALA A 96 -7.71 12.29 6.31
N LEU A 97 -7.51 10.97 6.26
CA LEU A 97 -7.26 10.25 5.02
C LEU A 97 -8.50 10.19 4.12
N ARG A 98 -9.69 10.06 4.72
CA ARG A 98 -10.96 10.09 3.99
C ARG A 98 -11.18 11.43 3.32
N ASP A 99 -10.98 12.51 4.07
CA ASP A 99 -11.01 13.87 3.54
C ASP A 99 -9.98 14.05 2.42
N GLN A 100 -8.77 13.52 2.60
CA GLN A 100 -7.69 13.64 1.61
C GLN A 100 -8.08 13.02 0.27
N TYR A 101 -8.54 11.76 0.24
CA TYR A 101 -8.91 11.15 -1.04
C TYR A 101 -10.18 11.77 -1.61
N GLN A 102 -11.18 12.16 -0.79
CA GLN A 102 -12.38 12.82 -1.28
C GLN A 102 -12.06 14.17 -1.95
N LYS A 103 -11.14 14.96 -1.37
CA LYS A 103 -10.66 16.23 -1.91
C LYS A 103 -9.81 16.09 -3.19
N ALA A 104 -9.35 14.88 -3.52
CA ALA A 104 -8.56 14.64 -4.74
C ALA A 104 -9.34 14.95 -6.04
N GLY A 105 -10.68 14.99 -5.97
CA GLY A 105 -11.54 15.42 -7.06
C GLY A 105 -12.08 14.27 -7.88
N ASP A 106 -11.67 14.16 -9.15
CA ASP A 106 -12.19 13.14 -10.05
C ASP A 106 -11.86 11.71 -9.62
N LYS A 107 -12.64 10.75 -10.14
CA LYS A 107 -12.53 9.32 -9.82
C LYS A 107 -11.12 8.76 -9.98
N LYS A 108 -10.39 9.17 -11.03
CA LYS A 108 -9.03 8.69 -11.30
C LYS A 108 -8.08 9.15 -10.19
N LYS A 109 -8.18 10.42 -9.80
CA LYS A 109 -7.40 10.98 -8.68
C LYS A 109 -7.76 10.34 -7.35
N GLN A 110 -9.04 10.03 -7.13
CA GLN A 110 -9.49 9.30 -5.94
C GLN A 110 -8.91 7.87 -5.87
N ILE A 111 -8.96 7.11 -6.97
CA ILE A 111 -8.33 5.78 -7.06
C ILE A 111 -6.83 5.86 -6.81
N ARG A 112 -6.14 6.84 -7.43
CA ARG A 112 -4.72 7.06 -7.24
C ARG A 112 -4.38 7.32 -5.76
N GLU A 113 -5.14 8.20 -5.13
CA GLU A 113 -4.90 8.59 -3.73
C GLU A 113 -5.17 7.42 -2.78
N LEU A 114 -6.25 6.67 -2.97
CA LEU A 114 -6.51 5.43 -2.22
C LEU A 114 -5.37 4.42 -2.42
N ALA A 115 -4.87 4.26 -3.64
CA ALA A 115 -3.77 3.35 -3.92
C ALA A 115 -2.47 3.78 -3.21
N ARG A 116 -2.18 5.10 -3.15
CA ARG A 116 -1.06 5.66 -2.38
C ARG A 116 -1.20 5.34 -0.88
N ILE A 117 -2.39 5.55 -0.32
CA ILE A 117 -2.70 5.28 1.10
C ILE A 117 -2.53 3.79 1.43
N LEU A 118 -2.98 2.90 0.56
CA LEU A 118 -2.97 1.45 0.79
C LEU A 118 -1.61 0.79 0.52
N THR A 119 -0.70 1.44 -0.21
CA THR A 119 0.59 0.83 -0.63
C THR A 119 1.48 0.39 0.54
N PRO A 120 1.63 1.18 1.62
CA PRO A 120 2.40 0.75 2.80
C PRO A 120 1.80 -0.48 3.52
N MET A 121 0.50 -0.73 3.32
CA MET A 121 -0.26 -1.84 3.90
C MET A 121 -0.32 -3.08 3.01
N ALA A 122 0.38 -3.08 1.87
CA ALA A 122 0.39 -4.23 0.97
C ALA A 122 1.25 -5.37 1.55
N ASP A 123 0.62 -6.53 1.76
CA ASP A 123 1.27 -7.68 2.41
C ASP A 123 1.92 -8.65 1.40
N THR A 124 1.65 -8.47 0.10
CA THR A 124 2.20 -9.30 -0.98
C THR A 124 2.77 -8.47 -2.13
N SER A 125 3.72 -9.03 -2.88
CA SER A 125 4.33 -8.37 -4.04
C SER A 125 3.30 -8.03 -5.11
N GLU A 126 2.31 -8.90 -5.31
CA GLU A 126 1.22 -8.74 -6.27
C GLU A 126 0.32 -7.57 -5.89
N GLN A 127 -0.16 -7.53 -4.65
CA GLN A 127 -0.99 -6.43 -4.15
C GLN A 127 -0.24 -5.10 -4.26
N ARG A 128 1.05 -5.06 -3.86
CA ARG A 128 1.86 -3.85 -3.96
C ARG A 128 2.03 -3.39 -5.41
N ARG A 129 2.36 -4.29 -6.35
CA ARG A 129 2.44 -3.97 -7.78
C ARG A 129 1.13 -3.45 -8.33
N ARG A 130 0.00 -4.05 -7.94
CA ARG A 130 -1.35 -3.59 -8.32
C ARG A 130 -1.59 -2.15 -7.88
N LEU A 131 -1.24 -1.82 -6.63
CA LEU A 131 -1.38 -0.46 -6.09
C LEU A 131 -0.46 0.56 -6.77
N ILE A 132 0.76 0.16 -7.11
CA ILE A 132 1.69 0.98 -7.89
C ILE A 132 1.17 1.22 -9.31
N ALA A 133 0.58 0.20 -9.96
CA ALA A 133 0.00 0.35 -11.29
C ALA A 133 -1.12 1.41 -11.36
N TYR A 134 -1.98 1.51 -10.32
CA TYR A 134 -2.94 2.63 -10.25
C TYR A 134 -2.22 3.98 -10.14
N GLN A 135 -1.15 4.06 -9.35
CA GLN A 135 -0.39 5.28 -9.16
C GLN A 135 0.27 5.77 -10.45
N ASP A 136 0.86 4.84 -11.20
CA ASP A 136 1.56 5.15 -12.44
C ASP A 136 0.61 5.50 -13.58
N HIS A 137 -0.44 4.69 -13.79
CA HIS A 137 -1.34 4.90 -14.92
C HIS A 137 -2.32 6.07 -14.70
N LEU A 138 -2.68 6.39 -13.45
CA LEU A 138 -3.58 7.50 -13.12
C LEU A 138 -2.83 8.76 -12.65
N ARG A 139 -1.51 8.82 -12.86
CA ARG A 139 -0.69 9.96 -12.47
C ARG A 139 -1.16 11.27 -13.13
N ASP A 140 -1.41 11.22 -14.43
CA ASP A 140 -1.84 12.38 -15.20
C ASP A 140 -2.75 11.96 -16.37
N ASP A 141 -3.35 12.95 -17.04
CA ASP A 141 -4.28 12.67 -18.15
C ASP A 141 -3.58 12.02 -19.35
N ASN A 142 -2.27 12.25 -19.53
CA ASN A 142 -1.52 11.65 -20.63
C ASN A 142 -1.23 10.16 -20.35
N THR A 143 -0.82 9.81 -19.13
CA THR A 143 -0.63 8.40 -18.74
C THR A 143 -1.95 7.63 -18.84
N PHE A 144 -3.05 8.25 -18.42
CA PHE A 144 -4.36 7.63 -18.52
C PHE A 144 -4.84 7.52 -19.98
N ALA A 145 -4.65 8.54 -20.82
CA ALA A 145 -4.98 8.47 -22.24
C ALA A 145 -4.17 7.36 -22.95
N ALA A 146 -2.90 7.17 -22.58
CA ALA A 146 -2.08 6.08 -23.07
C ALA A 146 -2.64 4.72 -22.64
N LEU A 147 -3.01 4.55 -21.36
CA LEU A 147 -3.68 3.33 -20.87
C LEU A 147 -4.97 3.07 -21.65
N LYS A 148 -5.84 4.08 -21.77
CA LYS A 148 -7.11 3.99 -22.47
C LYS A 148 -6.94 3.56 -23.92
N LYS A 149 -6.01 4.19 -24.66
CA LYS A 149 -5.70 3.82 -26.05
C LYS A 149 -5.27 2.35 -26.15
N ARG A 150 -4.41 1.87 -25.25
CA ARG A 150 -3.94 0.48 -25.26
C ARG A 150 -5.08 -0.51 -25.03
N LEU A 151 -5.96 -0.23 -24.07
CA LEU A 151 -7.13 -1.07 -23.82
C LEU A 151 -8.10 -1.05 -25.01
N LEU A 152 -8.25 0.09 -25.68
CA LEU A 152 -9.06 0.21 -26.89
C LEU A 152 -8.47 -0.61 -28.05
N ASP A 153 -7.16 -0.47 -28.31
CA ASP A 153 -6.46 -1.22 -29.36
C ASP A 153 -6.60 -2.74 -29.13
N ALA A 154 -6.44 -3.19 -27.88
CA ALA A 154 -6.64 -4.59 -27.50
C ALA A 154 -8.10 -5.05 -27.66
N HIS A 155 -9.07 -4.20 -27.30
CA HIS A 155 -10.50 -4.48 -27.50
C HIS A 155 -10.86 -4.59 -29.00
N THR A 156 -10.37 -3.68 -29.83
CA THR A 156 -10.55 -3.72 -31.29
C THR A 156 -9.93 -4.98 -31.89
N ALA A 157 -8.71 -5.34 -31.49
CA ALA A 157 -8.07 -6.59 -31.93
C ALA A 157 -8.86 -7.84 -31.48
N ALA A 158 -9.39 -7.82 -30.25
CA ALA A 158 -10.17 -8.93 -29.70
C ALA A 158 -11.59 -9.05 -30.29
N THR A 159 -12.13 -8.00 -30.90
CA THR A 159 -13.45 -8.03 -31.55
C THR A 159 -13.37 -8.27 -33.05
N ALA A 160 -12.21 -8.05 -33.67
CA ALA A 160 -12.01 -8.28 -35.09
C ALA A 160 -12.34 -9.74 -35.51
N PRO A 161 -12.95 -9.94 -36.69
CA PRO A 161 -13.23 -11.28 -37.19
C PRO A 161 -11.93 -12.05 -37.42
N GLN A 162 -11.89 -13.32 -37.01
CA GLN A 162 -10.70 -14.16 -37.20
C GLN A 162 -10.67 -14.70 -38.65
N PRO A 163 -9.62 -14.39 -39.44
CA PRO A 163 -9.48 -14.97 -40.76
C PRO A 163 -9.01 -16.43 -40.67
N GLY A 164 -9.94 -17.38 -40.81
CA GLY A 164 -9.71 -18.70 -41.39
C GLY A 164 -8.67 -19.64 -40.75
N GLN A 165 -8.26 -19.43 -39.49
CA GLN A 165 -7.25 -20.28 -38.83
C GLN A 165 -7.75 -20.87 -37.51
N GLY A 166 -7.94 -22.19 -37.48
CA GLY A 166 -8.02 -22.99 -36.25
C GLY A 166 -9.25 -22.81 -35.36
N ARG A 167 -9.16 -23.35 -34.14
CA ARG A 167 -10.17 -23.19 -33.07
C ARG A 167 -10.30 -21.71 -32.74
N ALA A 168 -11.53 -21.19 -32.79
CA ALA A 168 -11.79 -19.80 -32.44
C ALA A 168 -11.35 -19.51 -31.00
N LYS A 169 -10.39 -18.57 -30.84
CA LYS A 169 -9.93 -18.11 -29.53
C LYS A 169 -11.04 -17.34 -28.83
N SER A 170 -11.10 -17.42 -27.50
CA SER A 170 -12.07 -16.63 -26.73
C SER A 170 -11.78 -15.12 -26.87
N TYR A 171 -12.73 -14.27 -26.51
CA TYR A 171 -12.50 -12.82 -26.48
C TYR A 171 -11.37 -12.47 -25.50
N GLU A 172 -11.35 -13.10 -24.32
CA GLU A 172 -10.36 -12.89 -23.27
C GLU A 172 -8.96 -13.31 -23.72
N GLU A 173 -8.83 -14.47 -24.38
CA GLU A 173 -7.56 -14.93 -24.94
C GLU A 173 -7.04 -13.93 -25.99
N ARG A 174 -7.89 -13.48 -26.90
CA ARG A 174 -7.49 -12.50 -27.92
C ARG A 174 -7.11 -11.14 -27.34
N PHE A 175 -7.85 -10.69 -26.32
CA PHE A 175 -7.56 -9.44 -25.64
C PHE A 175 -6.23 -9.52 -24.89
N GLY A 176 -5.98 -10.63 -24.18
CA GLY A 176 -4.71 -10.92 -23.52
C GLY A 176 -3.55 -10.97 -24.51
N ASP A 177 -3.71 -11.68 -25.63
CA ASP A 177 -2.71 -11.76 -26.69
C ASP A 177 -2.39 -10.38 -27.28
N ALA A 178 -3.42 -9.56 -27.55
CA ALA A 178 -3.25 -8.22 -28.09
C ALA A 178 -2.50 -7.28 -27.11
N LEU A 179 -2.78 -7.41 -25.80
CA LEU A 179 -2.02 -6.71 -24.77
C LEU A 179 -0.57 -7.18 -24.70
N ALA A 180 -0.32 -8.49 -24.79
CA ALA A 180 1.02 -9.07 -24.73
C ALA A 180 1.92 -8.60 -25.90
N VAL A 181 1.36 -8.43 -27.10
CA VAL A 181 2.11 -7.89 -28.26
C VAL A 181 2.57 -6.45 -28.03
N THR A 182 1.81 -5.69 -27.23
CA THR A 182 2.06 -4.26 -27.06
C THR A 182 3.00 -3.94 -25.89
N PHE A 183 3.31 -4.90 -24.99
CA PHE A 183 3.89 -4.59 -23.68
C PHE A 183 5.12 -5.34 -23.21
N ARG A 184 5.96 -4.58 -22.47
CA ARG A 184 6.88 -5.06 -21.43
C ARG A 184 6.23 -5.15 -20.04
N ASP A 185 5.26 -4.29 -19.73
CA ASP A 185 4.51 -4.27 -18.47
C ASP A 185 3.00 -4.41 -18.73
N PRO A 186 2.32 -5.45 -18.21
CA PRO A 186 0.88 -5.60 -18.42
C PRO A 186 0.12 -4.43 -17.79
N PRO A 187 -1.00 -3.96 -18.37
CA PRO A 187 -1.86 -2.92 -17.78
C PRO A 187 -2.49 -3.28 -16.42
N GLY A 188 -2.16 -4.47 -15.90
CA GLY A 188 -2.44 -4.94 -14.55
C GLY A 188 -3.95 -4.88 -14.23
N PRO A 189 -4.32 -4.30 -13.08
CA PRO A 189 -5.70 -4.36 -12.58
C PRO A 189 -6.74 -3.75 -13.51
N PHE A 190 -6.36 -2.81 -14.37
CA PHE A 190 -7.30 -2.16 -15.28
C PHE A 190 -7.80 -3.11 -16.37
N ALA A 191 -6.92 -3.95 -16.91
CA ALA A 191 -7.32 -4.93 -17.91
C ALA A 191 -8.21 -6.02 -17.30
N GLU A 192 -7.89 -6.50 -16.09
CA GLU A 192 -8.71 -7.48 -15.37
C GLU A 192 -10.12 -6.93 -15.10
N ALA A 193 -10.20 -5.69 -14.59
CA ALA A 193 -11.46 -5.02 -14.32
C ALA A 193 -12.29 -4.82 -15.59
N PHE A 194 -11.64 -4.37 -16.66
CA PHE A 194 -12.27 -4.17 -17.96
C PHE A 194 -12.79 -5.49 -18.55
N LEU A 195 -11.98 -6.56 -18.52
CA LEU A 195 -12.37 -7.89 -18.95
C LEU A 195 -13.56 -8.43 -18.13
N ALA A 196 -13.57 -8.21 -16.81
CA ALA A 196 -14.69 -8.64 -15.97
C ALA A 196 -16.01 -7.97 -16.39
N VAL A 197 -15.98 -6.67 -16.72
CA VAL A 197 -17.17 -5.95 -17.21
C VAL A 197 -17.61 -6.45 -18.59
N MET A 198 -16.67 -6.61 -19.53
CA MET A 198 -16.97 -7.11 -20.88
C MET A 198 -17.48 -8.55 -20.87
N LYS A 199 -16.99 -9.39 -19.95
CA LYS A 199 -17.48 -10.76 -19.77
C LYS A 199 -18.91 -10.78 -19.24
N ALA A 200 -19.24 -9.88 -18.31
CA ALA A 200 -20.60 -9.76 -17.77
C ALA A 200 -21.59 -9.18 -18.81
N ASN A 201 -21.15 -8.23 -19.64
CA ASN A 201 -21.96 -7.66 -20.71
C ASN A 201 -21.14 -7.44 -22.00
N PRO A 202 -21.10 -8.44 -22.92
CA PRO A 202 -20.30 -8.34 -24.14
C PRO A 202 -20.76 -7.27 -25.14
N LYS A 203 -21.98 -6.72 -24.97
CA LYS A 203 -22.54 -5.67 -25.84
C LYS A 203 -22.21 -4.26 -25.34
N GLU A 204 -21.56 -4.15 -24.18
CA GLU A 204 -21.16 -2.86 -23.61
C GLU A 204 -20.19 -2.14 -24.54
N THR A 205 -20.35 -0.83 -24.69
CA THR A 205 -19.36 -0.03 -25.43
C THR A 205 -18.06 0.06 -24.63
N PHE A 206 -16.93 0.23 -25.34
CA PHE A 206 -15.62 0.38 -24.69
C PHE A 206 -15.60 1.45 -23.59
N GLU A 207 -16.15 2.63 -23.87
CA GLU A 207 -16.16 3.76 -22.92
C GLU A 207 -16.97 3.43 -21.66
N THR A 208 -18.17 2.85 -21.84
CA THR A 208 -19.01 2.49 -20.69
C THR A 208 -18.41 1.34 -19.89
N ALA A 209 -17.76 0.38 -20.55
CA ALA A 209 -17.08 -0.72 -19.88
C ALA A 209 -15.87 -0.24 -19.08
N LEU A 210 -15.08 0.70 -19.61
CA LEU A 210 -13.95 1.31 -18.91
C LEU A 210 -14.42 2.12 -17.70
N GLU A 211 -15.50 2.89 -17.82
CA GLU A 211 -16.04 3.67 -16.71
C GLU A 211 -16.54 2.76 -15.58
N LYS A 212 -17.30 1.70 -15.91
CA LYS A 212 -17.74 0.68 -14.93
C LYS A 212 -16.56 -0.05 -14.29
N ALA A 213 -15.50 -0.30 -15.05
CA ALA A 213 -14.29 -0.91 -14.50
C ALA A 213 -13.64 0.03 -13.47
N LEU A 214 -13.52 1.34 -13.76
CA LEU A 214 -13.02 2.32 -12.80
C LEU A 214 -13.91 2.42 -11.55
N ASP A 215 -15.24 2.36 -11.70
CA ASP A 215 -16.17 2.30 -10.57
C ASP A 215 -15.88 1.10 -9.66
N HIS A 216 -15.80 -0.10 -10.24
CA HIS A 216 -15.48 -1.31 -9.48
C HIS A 216 -14.13 -1.20 -8.76
N GLN A 217 -13.11 -0.65 -9.41
CA GLN A 217 -11.80 -0.47 -8.79
C GLN A 217 -11.85 0.54 -7.64
N GLN A 218 -12.56 1.64 -7.80
CA GLN A 218 -12.76 2.61 -6.71
C GLN A 218 -13.48 1.97 -5.52
N THR A 219 -14.61 1.29 -5.75
CA THR A 219 -15.37 0.63 -4.68
C THR A 219 -14.53 -0.44 -3.98
N GLN A 220 -13.75 -1.22 -4.73
CA GLN A 220 -12.86 -2.23 -4.15
C GLN A 220 -11.81 -1.59 -3.23
N LEU A 221 -11.12 -0.53 -3.68
CA LEU A 221 -10.10 0.15 -2.88
C LEU A 221 -10.70 0.85 -1.65
N GLN A 222 -11.89 1.44 -1.78
CA GLN A 222 -12.63 2.00 -0.64
C GLN A 222 -12.98 0.92 0.38
N GLY A 223 -13.45 -0.24 -0.09
CA GLY A 223 -13.73 -1.39 0.76
C GLY A 223 -12.49 -1.87 1.53
N GLN A 224 -11.33 -1.95 0.87
CA GLN A 224 -10.05 -2.29 1.51
C GLN A 224 -9.61 -1.23 2.54
N PHE A 225 -9.75 0.05 2.20
CA PHE A 225 -9.48 1.17 3.11
C PHE A 225 -10.38 1.10 4.35
N ASP A 226 -11.68 0.91 4.21
CA ASP A 226 -12.56 0.81 5.38
C ASP A 226 -12.29 -0.48 6.18
N GLN A 227 -11.93 -1.58 5.51
CA GLN A 227 -11.63 -2.85 6.16
C GLN A 227 -10.40 -2.74 7.06
N MET A 228 -9.29 -2.13 6.62
CA MET A 228 -8.08 -2.02 7.45
C MET A 228 -8.34 -1.26 8.77
N PHE A 229 -9.21 -0.24 8.73
CA PHE A 229 -9.61 0.49 9.94
C PHE A 229 -10.55 -0.34 10.82
N ARG A 230 -11.52 -1.05 10.22
CA ARG A 230 -12.38 -1.99 10.96
C ARG A 230 -11.56 -3.07 11.67
N ASP A 231 -10.55 -3.62 11.01
CA ASP A 231 -9.65 -4.61 11.60
C ASP A 231 -8.85 -4.01 12.77
N ALA A 232 -8.37 -2.77 12.66
CA ALA A 232 -7.74 -2.09 13.78
C ALA A 232 -8.72 -1.82 14.96
N TRP A 233 -10.00 -1.57 14.68
CA TRP A 233 -11.03 -1.43 15.72
C TRP A 233 -11.46 -2.75 16.38
N SER A 234 -11.41 -3.87 15.67
CA SER A 234 -11.83 -5.18 16.19
C SER A 234 -10.67 -6.02 16.73
N GLY A 235 -9.42 -5.63 16.43
CA GLY A 235 -8.23 -6.41 16.70
C GLY A 235 -7.82 -7.37 15.57
N GLY A 236 -8.56 -7.38 14.46
CA GLY A 236 -8.30 -8.17 13.26
C GLY A 236 -9.11 -9.46 13.18
N GLU A 237 -9.01 -10.12 12.04
CA GLU A 237 -9.71 -11.39 11.79
C GLU A 237 -9.21 -12.48 12.76
N GLY A 238 -10.12 -13.09 13.52
CA GLY A 238 -9.79 -14.13 14.49
C GLY A 238 -9.35 -13.63 15.87
N ALA A 239 -9.32 -12.33 16.12
CA ALA A 239 -9.09 -11.81 17.46
C ALA A 239 -10.22 -12.29 18.40
N GLN A 240 -9.85 -12.92 19.52
CA GLN A 240 -10.83 -13.20 20.57
C GLN A 240 -11.43 -11.87 21.04
N PRO A 241 -12.77 -11.76 21.17
CA PRO A 241 -13.40 -10.59 21.75
C PRO A 241 -12.76 -10.29 23.11
N GLY A 242 -12.13 -9.12 23.25
CA GLY A 242 -11.45 -8.70 24.47
C GLY A 242 -9.91 -8.78 24.47
N GLY A 243 -9.27 -9.18 23.37
CA GLY A 243 -7.81 -9.15 23.24
C GLY A 243 -7.23 -7.75 23.08
N ALA A 244 -7.29 -6.90 24.12
CA ALA A 244 -6.82 -5.51 24.07
C ALA A 244 -5.37 -5.37 23.58
N ALA A 245 -4.49 -6.31 23.95
CA ALA A 245 -3.11 -6.32 23.48
C ALA A 245 -2.98 -6.54 21.97
N GLN A 246 -3.76 -7.48 21.41
CA GLN A 246 -3.79 -7.72 19.96
C GLN A 246 -4.34 -6.49 19.23
N GLN A 247 -5.39 -5.87 19.77
CA GLN A 247 -5.95 -4.66 19.20
C GLN A 247 -4.96 -3.50 19.17
N LYS A 248 -4.24 -3.24 20.28
CA LYS A 248 -3.18 -2.23 20.33
C LYS A 248 -2.08 -2.51 19.30
N ARG A 249 -1.70 -3.78 19.09
CA ARG A 249 -0.72 -4.17 18.07
C ARG A 249 -1.22 -3.86 16.65
N THR A 250 -2.47 -4.20 16.33
CA THR A 250 -3.07 -3.91 15.02
C THR A 250 -3.17 -2.40 14.77
N ILE A 251 -3.57 -1.62 15.79
CA ILE A 251 -3.56 -0.15 15.73
C ILE A 251 -2.15 0.37 15.49
N ALA A 252 -1.16 -0.13 16.22
CA ALA A 252 0.23 0.30 16.07
C ALA A 252 0.78 0.05 14.66
N ARG A 253 0.53 -1.14 14.09
CA ARG A 253 0.92 -1.45 12.70
C ARG A 253 0.27 -0.50 11.70
N LEU A 254 -1.04 -0.27 11.82
CA LEU A 254 -1.76 0.64 10.93
C LEU A 254 -1.24 2.08 11.05
N LEU A 255 -1.17 2.61 12.28
CA LEU A 255 -0.73 3.99 12.50
C LEU A 255 0.72 4.21 12.03
N PHE A 256 1.62 3.26 12.25
CA PHE A 256 3.00 3.32 11.77
C PHE A 256 3.05 3.53 10.25
N ASN A 257 2.32 2.69 9.50
CA ASN A 257 2.26 2.75 8.04
C ASN A 257 1.57 4.03 7.53
N MET A 258 0.71 4.66 8.32
CA MET A 258 0.03 5.91 7.95
C MET A 258 0.83 7.18 8.28
N VAL A 259 1.89 7.11 9.09
CA VAL A 259 2.74 8.28 9.40
C VAL A 259 3.30 8.89 8.11
N GLU A 260 3.85 8.07 7.22
CA GLU A 260 4.43 8.55 5.96
C GLU A 260 3.36 9.03 4.96
N VAL A 261 2.16 8.47 5.02
CA VAL A 261 1.04 8.83 4.13
C VAL A 261 0.47 10.20 4.49
N THR A 262 0.41 10.50 5.80
CA THR A 262 -0.16 11.74 6.36
C THR A 262 0.88 12.85 6.57
N GLY A 263 2.16 12.52 6.63
CA GLY A 263 3.27 13.47 6.77
C GLY A 263 3.58 14.28 5.51
N SER A 264 4.42 15.32 5.66
CA SER A 264 4.77 16.27 4.60
C SER A 264 5.78 15.75 3.55
N GLY A 265 6.27 14.51 3.70
CA GLY A 265 6.88 13.76 2.61
C GLY A 265 8.33 13.26 2.80
N ALA A 266 8.51 12.09 2.20
CA ALA A 266 9.69 11.46 1.60
C ALA A 266 10.80 10.83 2.45
N GLN A 267 11.04 11.21 3.70
CA GLN A 267 12.04 10.50 4.51
C GLN A 267 11.56 10.17 5.92
N PRO A 268 11.73 8.91 6.37
CA PRO A 268 11.48 8.54 7.75
C PRO A 268 12.53 9.21 8.64
N ASP A 269 12.20 10.39 9.14
CA ASP A 269 12.95 11.06 10.19
C ASP A 269 12.24 10.82 11.53
N LEU A 270 12.89 10.12 12.45
CA LEU A 270 12.35 9.90 13.80
C LEU A 270 12.18 11.22 14.58
N SER A 271 12.83 12.29 14.13
CA SER A 271 12.66 13.64 14.68
C SER A 271 11.36 14.31 14.22
N ASP A 272 10.70 13.78 13.17
CA ASP A 272 9.44 14.29 12.64
C ASP A 272 8.36 14.29 13.74
N PRO A 273 7.68 15.43 13.98
CA PRO A 273 6.55 15.52 14.90
C PRO A 273 5.45 14.46 14.71
N ALA A 274 5.28 13.90 13.50
CA ALA A 274 4.34 12.82 13.23
C ALA A 274 4.78 11.49 13.84
N TYR A 275 6.07 11.13 13.77
CA TYR A 275 6.61 9.96 14.47
C TYR A 275 6.56 10.11 15.98
N LYS A 276 6.83 11.33 16.51
CA LYS A 276 6.63 11.61 17.94
C LYS A 276 5.18 11.36 18.36
N ARG A 277 4.21 11.81 17.56
CA ARG A 277 2.79 11.56 17.79
C ARG A 277 2.50 10.07 17.86
N PHE A 278 3.01 9.31 16.89
CA PHE A 278 2.87 7.87 16.84
C PHE A 278 3.39 7.22 18.14
N PHE A 279 4.62 7.51 18.56
CA PHE A 279 5.18 6.96 19.81
C PHE A 279 4.37 7.32 21.05
N ILE A 280 3.83 8.54 21.13
CA ILE A 280 2.97 8.96 22.25
C ILE A 280 1.67 8.15 22.27
N VAL A 281 1.04 7.95 21.10
CA VAL A 281 -0.24 7.26 21.00
C VAL A 281 -0.09 5.78 21.29
N VAL A 282 0.85 5.10 20.64
CA VAL A 282 0.94 3.63 20.70
C VAL A 282 1.87 3.13 21.79
N GLY A 283 2.78 3.97 22.27
CA GLY A 283 3.83 3.59 23.21
C GLY A 283 5.04 2.97 22.51
N VAL A 284 6.21 3.10 23.13
CA VAL A 284 7.48 2.58 22.59
C VAL A 284 7.42 1.07 22.38
N LYS A 285 6.77 0.31 23.28
CA LYS A 285 6.71 -1.15 23.16
C LYS A 285 5.97 -1.59 21.88
N ALA A 286 4.73 -1.12 21.70
CA ALA A 286 3.93 -1.47 20.53
C ALA A 286 4.52 -0.88 19.24
N ALA A 287 5.17 0.28 19.32
CA ALA A 287 5.89 0.86 18.19
C ALA A 287 7.05 -0.03 17.71
N VAL A 288 7.87 -0.56 18.62
CA VAL A 288 8.97 -1.48 18.26
C VAL A 288 8.43 -2.77 17.65
N GLU A 289 7.35 -3.32 18.20
CA GLU A 289 6.67 -4.49 17.62
C GLU A 289 6.16 -4.20 16.21
N ALA A 290 5.50 -3.05 15.98
CA ALA A 290 5.03 -2.64 14.65
C ALA A 290 6.17 -2.46 13.63
N VAL A 291 7.30 -1.88 14.05
CA VAL A 291 8.50 -1.75 13.20
C VAL A 291 9.07 -3.12 12.82
N ASN A 292 9.17 -4.04 13.79
CA ASN A 292 9.65 -5.40 13.53
C ASN A 292 8.71 -6.18 12.59
N ASP A 293 7.39 -6.04 12.78
CA ASP A 293 6.38 -6.65 11.91
C ASP A 293 6.49 -6.11 10.48
N GLN A 294 6.65 -4.79 10.32
CA GLN A 294 6.82 -4.18 9.00
C GLN A 294 8.14 -4.60 8.35
N ALA A 295 9.23 -4.71 9.12
CA ALA A 295 10.52 -5.20 8.61
C ALA A 295 10.40 -6.64 8.10
N ALA A 296 9.67 -7.50 8.81
CA ALA A 296 9.41 -8.88 8.39
C ALA A 296 8.60 -8.94 7.08
N ILE A 297 7.56 -8.10 6.94
CA ILE A 297 6.78 -8.00 5.69
C ILE A 297 7.67 -7.53 4.54
N LEU A 298 8.47 -6.47 4.72
CA LEU A 298 9.37 -5.97 3.69
C LEU A 298 10.42 -7.02 3.28
N GLN A 299 10.92 -7.81 4.23
CA GLN A 299 11.83 -8.91 3.95
C GLN A 299 11.14 -10.01 3.12
N ALA A 300 9.89 -10.38 3.46
CA ALA A 300 9.10 -11.33 2.69
C ALA A 300 8.85 -10.83 1.25
N LEU A 301 8.45 -9.56 1.09
CA LEU A 301 8.27 -8.93 -0.21
C LEU A 301 9.55 -8.92 -1.05
N ALA A 302 10.71 -8.70 -0.42
CA ALA A 302 12.00 -8.76 -1.11
C ALA A 302 12.30 -10.17 -1.63
N PHE A 303 12.02 -11.21 -0.84
CA PHE A 303 12.17 -12.61 -1.26
C PHE A 303 11.21 -12.98 -2.40
N GLU A 304 9.93 -12.60 -2.30
CA GLU A 304 8.95 -12.82 -3.36
C GLU A 304 9.39 -12.16 -4.66
N THR A 305 9.80 -10.89 -4.60
CA THR A 305 10.26 -10.13 -5.77
C THR A 305 11.52 -10.74 -6.39
N GLN A 306 12.41 -11.34 -5.59
CA GLN A 306 13.58 -12.05 -6.10
C GLN A 306 13.18 -13.38 -6.77
N ALA A 307 12.24 -14.13 -6.17
CA ALA A 307 11.73 -15.36 -6.74
C ALA A 307 11.00 -15.12 -8.07
N GLU A 308 10.20 -14.07 -8.16
CA GLU A 308 9.53 -13.65 -9.41
C GLU A 308 10.53 -13.27 -10.49
N ARG A 309 11.53 -12.45 -10.18
CA ARG A 309 12.60 -12.10 -11.13
C ARG A 309 13.32 -13.34 -11.66
N LEU A 310 13.56 -14.36 -10.83
CA LEU A 310 14.15 -15.62 -11.29
C LEU A 310 13.19 -16.41 -12.21
N ARG A 311 11.90 -16.47 -11.88
CA ARG A 311 10.88 -17.10 -12.74
C ARG A 311 10.78 -16.40 -14.09
N GLU A 312 10.72 -15.08 -14.11
CA GLU A 312 10.67 -14.27 -15.34
C GLU A 312 11.93 -14.46 -16.19
N ARG A 313 13.12 -14.49 -15.58
CA ARG A 313 14.37 -14.77 -16.30
C ARG A 313 14.36 -16.16 -16.93
N ASN A 314 13.85 -17.17 -16.23
CA ASN A 314 13.77 -18.53 -16.76
C ASN A 314 12.73 -18.63 -17.89
N LEU A 315 11.57 -18.00 -17.73
CA LEU A 315 10.54 -17.93 -18.77
C LEU A 315 11.07 -17.20 -20.01
N PHE A 316 11.73 -16.06 -19.82
CA PHE A 316 12.37 -15.31 -20.90
C PHE A 316 13.43 -16.16 -21.61
N ALA A 317 14.32 -16.85 -20.89
CA ALA A 317 15.32 -17.71 -21.50
C ALA A 317 14.71 -18.84 -22.34
N LEU A 318 13.59 -19.41 -21.87
CA LEU A 318 12.85 -20.46 -22.58
C LEU A 318 12.17 -19.92 -23.85
N GLU A 319 11.42 -18.82 -23.76
CA GLU A 319 10.75 -18.21 -24.92
C GLU A 319 11.76 -17.64 -25.93
N HIS A 320 12.85 -17.03 -25.44
CA HIS A 320 13.95 -16.56 -26.28
C HIS A 320 14.60 -17.72 -27.03
N ARG A 321 14.84 -18.87 -26.38
CA ARG A 321 15.36 -20.07 -27.06
C ARG A 321 14.41 -20.55 -28.17
N LYS A 322 13.10 -20.64 -27.91
CA LYS A 322 12.11 -21.00 -28.93
C LYS A 322 12.14 -20.03 -30.12
N ALA A 323 12.25 -18.73 -29.86
CA ALA A 323 12.35 -17.73 -30.91
C ALA A 323 13.63 -17.89 -31.74
N VAL A 324 14.78 -18.14 -31.10
CA VAL A 324 16.05 -18.41 -31.79
C VAL A 324 15.95 -19.67 -32.64
N ASP A 325 15.40 -20.76 -32.10
CA ASP A 325 15.21 -22.02 -32.82
C ASP A 325 14.32 -21.82 -34.06
N LEU A 326 13.23 -21.04 -33.94
CA LEU A 326 12.36 -20.68 -35.06
C LEU A 326 13.09 -19.86 -36.13
N VAL A 327 13.94 -18.89 -35.74
CA VAL A 327 14.73 -18.11 -36.70
C VAL A 327 15.74 -19.01 -37.44
N LEU A 328 16.36 -19.96 -36.73
CA LEU A 328 17.29 -20.92 -37.35
C LEU A 328 16.58 -21.86 -38.32
N GLU A 329 15.38 -22.34 -37.97
CA GLU A 329 14.53 -23.13 -38.86
C GLU A 329 14.16 -22.33 -40.12
N LYS A 330 13.69 -21.09 -39.98
CA LYS A 330 13.35 -20.23 -41.12
C LYS A 330 14.55 -19.88 -41.98
N LYS A 331 15.74 -19.72 -41.38
CA LYS A 331 16.98 -19.58 -42.14
C LYS A 331 17.25 -20.83 -42.99
N ALA A 332 17.13 -22.02 -42.41
CA ALA A 332 17.34 -23.27 -43.14
C ALA A 332 16.36 -23.43 -44.32
N GLU A 333 15.09 -23.06 -44.13
CA GLU A 333 14.09 -23.00 -45.21
C GLU A 333 14.52 -22.04 -46.34
N VAL A 334 14.97 -20.82 -45.98
CA VAL A 334 15.44 -19.82 -46.96
C VAL A 334 16.67 -20.32 -47.72
N ASP A 335 17.63 -20.93 -47.04
CA ASP A 335 18.84 -21.51 -47.66
C ASP A 335 18.46 -22.64 -48.63
N GLN A 336 17.49 -23.49 -48.26
CA GLN A 336 16.95 -24.54 -49.14
C GLN A 336 16.25 -23.94 -50.37
N HIS A 337 15.44 -22.89 -50.20
CA HIS A 337 14.80 -22.21 -51.32
C HIS A 337 15.82 -21.54 -52.25
N ALA A 338 16.87 -20.93 -51.70
CA ALA A 338 17.96 -20.33 -52.48
C ALA A 338 18.68 -21.39 -53.32
N TYR A 339 18.97 -22.56 -52.74
CA TYR A 339 19.54 -23.69 -53.46
C TYR A 339 18.65 -24.17 -54.62
N LEU A 340 17.35 -24.37 -54.37
CA LEU A 340 16.39 -24.78 -55.40
C LEU A 340 16.25 -23.73 -56.53
N LEU A 341 16.27 -22.44 -56.20
CA LEU A 341 16.26 -21.37 -57.20
C LEU A 341 17.52 -21.38 -58.06
N ALA A 342 18.70 -21.62 -57.47
CA ALA A 342 19.95 -21.73 -58.20
C ALA A 342 19.93 -22.92 -59.18
N LEU A 343 19.38 -24.06 -58.76
CA LEU A 343 19.23 -25.25 -59.61
C LEU A 343 18.30 -24.98 -60.80
N LYS A 344 17.13 -24.37 -60.56
CA LYS A 344 16.20 -23.98 -61.64
C LYS A 344 16.79 -22.96 -62.60
N LYS A 345 17.64 -22.04 -62.14
CA LYS A 345 18.36 -21.10 -63.03
C LYS A 345 19.30 -21.84 -63.97
N LYS A 346 20.09 -22.78 -63.46
CA LYS A 346 20.97 -23.64 -64.28
C LYS A 346 20.19 -24.45 -65.32
N GLU A 347 19.07 -25.05 -64.93
CA GLU A 347 18.20 -25.78 -65.87
C GLU A 347 17.66 -24.88 -66.98
N ARG A 348 17.22 -23.66 -66.65
CA ARG A 348 16.75 -22.68 -67.64
C ARG A 348 17.86 -22.25 -68.60
N GLU A 349 19.07 -22.01 -68.10
CA GLU A 349 20.24 -21.67 -68.92
C GLU A 349 20.64 -22.82 -69.86
N ALA A 350 20.62 -24.05 -69.36
CA ALA A 350 20.88 -25.24 -70.17
C ALA A 350 19.82 -25.42 -71.27
N HIS A 351 18.54 -25.24 -70.93
CA HIS A 351 17.44 -25.28 -71.90
C HIS A 351 17.52 -24.16 -72.94
N ALA A 352 17.85 -22.93 -72.53
CA ALA A 352 18.07 -21.81 -73.44
C ALA A 352 19.22 -22.08 -74.41
N THR A 353 20.32 -22.66 -73.91
CA THR A 353 21.47 -23.07 -74.72
C THR A 353 21.09 -24.17 -75.73
N ALA A 354 20.31 -25.17 -75.29
CA ALA A 354 19.81 -26.24 -76.16
C ALA A 354 18.88 -25.72 -77.27
N LEU A 355 17.98 -24.78 -76.93
CA LEU A 355 17.14 -24.10 -77.91
C LEU A 355 17.95 -23.27 -78.91
N ALA A 356 18.98 -22.56 -78.45
CA ALA A 356 19.87 -21.78 -79.31
C ALA A 356 20.62 -22.68 -80.32
N ARG A 357 21.12 -23.84 -79.89
CA ARG A 357 21.73 -24.84 -80.79
C ARG A 357 20.73 -25.35 -81.83
N ARG A 358 19.53 -25.74 -81.40
CA ARG A 358 18.48 -26.19 -82.33
C ARG A 358 18.08 -25.12 -83.36
N ARG A 359 18.17 -23.84 -83.02
CA ARG A 359 17.94 -22.72 -83.96
C ARG A 359 19.07 -22.53 -84.97
N GLN A 360 20.27 -23.03 -84.71
CA GLN A 360 21.39 -23.00 -85.66
C GLN A 360 21.34 -24.19 -86.63
N ASP A 361 20.72 -25.30 -86.20
CA ASP A 361 20.56 -26.51 -87.02
C ASP A 361 19.40 -26.44 -88.03
N VAL A 362 18.48 -25.49 -87.87
CA VAL A 362 17.34 -25.19 -88.77
C VAL A 362 17.68 -23.98 -89.61
#